data_AF-A0A9P8SP92-F1
#
_entry.id   AF-A0A9P8SP92-F1
#
_cell.length_a   1.000
_cell.length_b   1.000
_cell.length_c   1.000
_cell.angle_alpha   90.00
_cell.angle_beta   90.00
_cell.angle_gamma   90.00
#
_symmetry.space_group_name_H-M   'P 1'
#
loop_
_entity.id
_entity.type
_entity.pdbx_description
1 polymer ?
#
loop_
_entity_poly.entity_id
_entity_poly.type
_entity_poly.pdbx_seq_one_letter_code
_entity_poly.pdbx_strand_id
1 'polypeptide(L)'
;MAFVLAPEIDQPTADLLIQLQLQDAGLYFESSKGKSRDPTDEELAFQLQNEELEIISQLLADRRMATSFAAAVQADGCIVAVNQMEEENACKDRDIARQWTENGCLESSADLESNPATLDDETLAKLQILYVSGMEGYHNIGVMGGGDSETEQAESSAWAARRTGQSLSPMRRCVACREQTEFVNVARVPCQHEYCRPCLEDLFKASLTDESLFPPRCCRQPINMNIARIFLKSDLIEQYEKKKIEFETPNRTYCYYSECGAFINTSHINAVAVVPNFVTTAERSGRIAGVNNGMNAVFLRVPIN
;
A
#
# COMPACT_ATOMS: atom_id res chain seq x y z
N MET A 1 22.34 12.85 -0.02
CA MET A 1 21.21 13.27 -0.90
C MET A 1 20.77 12.04 -1.65
N ALA A 2 19.47 11.71 -1.67
CA ALA A 2 18.99 10.54 -2.42
C ALA A 2 19.33 10.72 -3.90
N PHE A 3 20.19 9.87 -4.44
CA PHE A 3 20.51 9.83 -5.87
C PHE A 3 19.25 9.35 -6.60
N VAL A 4 18.38 10.30 -6.93
CA VAL A 4 17.31 10.08 -7.90
C VAL A 4 18.03 9.99 -9.24
N LEU A 5 18.17 8.77 -9.76
CA LEU A 5 18.53 8.58 -11.17
C LEU A 5 17.67 9.53 -12.00
N ALA A 6 18.32 10.43 -12.75
CA ALA A 6 17.61 11.32 -13.65
C ALA A 6 16.68 10.46 -14.53
N PRO A 7 15.43 10.90 -14.77
CA PRO A 7 14.41 10.11 -15.48
C PRO A 7 14.76 9.73 -16.93
N GLU A 8 15.92 10.15 -17.42
CA GLU A 8 16.38 9.97 -18.79
C GLU A 8 17.43 8.85 -18.98
N ILE A 9 17.95 8.25 -17.90
CA ILE A 9 19.01 7.22 -18.00
C ILE A 9 18.39 5.82 -17.94
N ASP A 10 18.59 5.02 -18.98
CA ASP A 10 18.15 3.63 -19.02
C ASP A 10 18.97 2.75 -18.07
N GLN A 11 18.32 1.68 -17.56
CA GLN A 11 18.89 0.80 -16.53
C GLN A 11 20.31 0.28 -16.84
N PRO A 12 20.62 -0.28 -18.03
CA PRO A 12 21.97 -0.78 -18.27
C PRO A 12 23.02 0.34 -18.35
N THR A 13 22.63 1.54 -18.80
CA THR A 13 23.51 2.72 -18.77
C THR A 13 23.79 3.14 -17.32
N ALA A 14 22.77 3.20 -16.47
CA ALA A 14 22.94 3.51 -15.05
C ALA A 14 23.85 2.48 -14.33
N ASP A 15 23.65 1.20 -14.61
CA ASP A 15 24.46 0.11 -14.06
C ASP A 15 25.94 0.24 -14.49
N LEU A 16 26.18 0.54 -15.77
CA LEU A 16 27.53 0.72 -16.30
C LEU A 16 28.23 1.94 -15.70
N LEU A 17 27.52 3.06 -15.52
CA LEU A 17 28.08 4.27 -14.91
C LEU A 17 28.60 4.01 -13.50
N ILE A 18 27.78 3.35 -12.66
CA ILE A 18 28.18 3.04 -11.28
C ILE A 18 29.32 2.02 -11.25
N GLN A 19 29.29 1.02 -12.14
CA GLN A 19 30.38 0.05 -12.25
C GLN A 19 31.72 0.73 -12.60
N LEU A 20 31.72 1.68 -13.53
CA LEU A 20 32.93 2.42 -13.90
C LEU A 20 33.43 3.30 -12.74
N GLN A 21 32.53 3.99 -12.04
CA GLN A 21 32.91 4.82 -10.89
C GLN A 21 33.49 3.99 -9.73
N LEU A 22 32.95 2.80 -9.46
CA LEU A 22 33.52 1.87 -8.48
C LEU A 22 34.90 1.35 -8.91
N GLN A 23 35.10 1.11 -10.21
CA GLN A 23 36.40 0.71 -10.73
C GLN A 23 37.44 1.84 -10.56
N ASP A 24 37.07 3.08 -10.88
CA ASP A 24 37.93 4.24 -10.70
C ASP A 24 38.27 4.47 -9.22
N ALA A 25 37.31 4.30 -8.32
CA ALA A 25 37.53 4.36 -6.87
C ALA A 25 38.51 3.28 -6.40
N GLY A 26 38.37 2.04 -6.90
CA GLY A 26 39.32 0.96 -6.63
C GLY A 26 40.75 1.29 -7.04
N LEU A 27 40.94 1.83 -8.25
CA LEU A 27 42.25 2.24 -8.76
C LEU A 27 42.88 3.36 -7.90
N TYR A 28 42.08 4.30 -7.40
CA TYR A 28 42.56 5.33 -6.48
C TYR A 28 43.15 4.69 -5.22
N PHE A 29 42.43 3.79 -4.55
CA PHE A 29 42.89 3.11 -3.33
C PHE A 29 44.12 2.22 -3.53
N GLU A 30 44.31 1.66 -4.72
CA GLU A 30 45.52 0.91 -5.06
C GLU A 30 46.75 1.82 -5.14
N SER A 31 46.58 3.04 -5.66
CA SER A 31 47.65 4.01 -5.86
C SER A 31 47.99 4.86 -4.63
N SER A 32 47.03 5.07 -3.73
CA SER A 32 47.09 6.09 -2.66
C SER A 32 47.50 5.57 -1.28
N LYS A 33 48.04 4.35 -1.13
CA LYS A 33 48.48 3.83 0.19
C LYS A 33 49.61 4.66 0.82
N GLY A 34 49.23 5.73 1.50
CA GLY A 34 50.09 6.56 2.32
C GLY A 34 50.53 5.83 3.59
N LYS A 35 51.70 6.20 4.11
CA LYS A 35 52.26 5.66 5.37
C LYS A 35 51.61 6.27 6.63
N SER A 36 50.57 7.09 6.48
CA SER A 36 49.88 7.75 7.58
C SER A 36 49.02 6.75 8.34
N ARG A 37 48.93 6.90 9.66
CA ARG A 37 48.11 6.04 10.52
C ARG A 37 46.65 6.50 10.58
N ASP A 38 46.41 7.79 10.34
CA ASP A 38 45.09 8.40 10.28
C ASP A 38 44.80 8.82 8.82
N PRO A 39 43.58 8.54 8.30
CA PRO A 39 43.23 8.92 6.94
C PRO A 39 43.18 10.44 6.82
N THR A 40 43.69 10.95 5.70
CA THR A 40 43.55 12.36 5.35
C THR A 40 42.10 12.71 5.02
N ASP A 41 41.73 13.98 5.11
CA ASP A 41 40.38 14.44 4.73
C ASP A 41 40.02 14.04 3.28
N GLU A 42 41.01 14.00 2.38
CA GLU A 42 40.84 13.53 1.00
C GLU A 42 40.54 12.03 0.95
N GLU A 43 41.34 11.20 1.65
CA GLU A 43 41.11 9.75 1.73
C GLU A 43 39.74 9.42 2.35
N LEU A 44 39.33 10.17 3.39
CA LEU A 44 38.02 10.01 4.02
C LEU A 44 36.89 10.39 3.05
N ALA A 45 37.04 11.47 2.28
CA ALA A 45 36.04 11.86 1.28
C ALA A 45 35.86 10.78 0.20
N PHE A 46 36.96 10.20 -0.28
CA PHE A 46 36.91 9.10 -1.25
C PHE A 46 36.31 7.81 -0.66
N GLN A 47 36.57 7.52 0.62
CA GLN A 47 35.93 6.38 1.31
C GLN A 47 34.42 6.54 1.36
N LEU A 48 33.94 7.70 1.81
CA LEU A 48 32.51 7.99 1.87
C LEU A 48 31.86 7.94 0.48
N GLN A 49 32.54 8.47 -0.54
CA GLN A 49 32.05 8.40 -1.91
C GLN A 49 31.94 6.94 -2.41
N ASN A 50 32.93 6.10 -2.09
CA ASN A 50 32.89 4.68 -2.47
C ASN A 50 31.75 3.93 -1.75
N GLU A 51 31.53 4.21 -0.47
CA GLU A 51 30.38 3.67 0.28
C GLU A 51 29.05 4.10 -0.36
N GLU A 52 28.91 5.35 -0.77
CA GLU A 52 27.71 5.83 -1.49
C GLU A 52 27.52 5.09 -2.83
N LEU A 53 28.58 4.88 -3.61
CA LEU A 53 28.51 4.14 -4.87
C LEU A 53 28.13 2.67 -4.67
N GLU A 54 28.62 2.03 -3.61
CA GLU A 54 28.24 0.65 -3.24
C GLU A 54 26.74 0.55 -2.89
N ILE A 55 26.23 1.51 -2.11
CA ILE A 55 24.80 1.61 -1.79
C ILE A 55 23.97 1.78 -3.07
N ILE A 56 24.41 2.66 -3.99
CA ILE A 56 23.71 2.87 -5.27
C ILE A 56 23.75 1.59 -6.12
N SER A 57 24.89 0.90 -6.20
CA SER A 57 25.03 -0.37 -6.93
C SER A 57 24.03 -1.41 -6.42
N GLN A 58 23.90 -1.53 -5.09
CA GLN A 58 22.92 -2.45 -4.48
C GLN A 58 21.49 -2.05 -4.81
N LEU A 59 21.15 -0.76 -4.73
CA LEU A 59 19.83 -0.25 -5.12
C LEU A 59 19.47 -0.57 -6.58
N LEU A 60 20.44 -0.44 -7.49
CA LEU A 60 20.24 -0.76 -8.91
C LEU A 60 20.05 -2.25 -9.14
N ALA A 61 20.80 -3.10 -8.43
CA ALA A 61 20.62 -4.55 -8.46
C ALA A 61 19.22 -4.96 -7.97
N ASP A 62 18.76 -4.38 -6.86
CA ASP A 62 17.42 -4.61 -6.32
C ASP A 62 16.34 -4.16 -7.30
N ARG A 63 16.50 -2.97 -7.90
CA ARG A 63 15.59 -2.48 -8.94
C ARG A 63 15.53 -3.44 -10.14
N ARG A 64 16.68 -3.91 -10.63
CA ARG A 64 16.75 -4.88 -11.73
C ARG A 64 16.00 -6.16 -11.38
N MET A 65 16.22 -6.69 -10.18
CA MET A 65 15.52 -7.87 -9.68
C MET A 65 14.01 -7.65 -9.61
N ALA A 66 13.57 -6.51 -9.05
CA ALA A 66 12.16 -6.15 -8.94
C ALA A 66 11.50 -6.01 -10.32
N THR A 67 12.18 -5.39 -11.30
CA THR A 67 11.67 -5.29 -12.68
C THR A 67 11.56 -6.65 -13.36
N SER A 68 12.52 -7.54 -13.14
CA SER A 68 12.49 -8.92 -13.66
C SER A 68 11.31 -9.70 -13.06
N PHE A 69 11.12 -9.60 -11.74
CA PHE A 69 9.98 -10.22 -11.06
C PHE A 69 8.65 -9.70 -11.60
N ALA A 70 8.52 -8.38 -11.77
CA ALA A 70 7.33 -7.77 -12.35
C ALA A 70 7.05 -8.26 -13.78
N ALA A 71 8.09 -8.40 -14.61
CA ALA A 71 7.96 -8.93 -15.98
C ALA A 71 7.52 -10.39 -15.99
N ALA A 72 8.08 -11.24 -15.11
CA ALA A 72 7.69 -12.64 -14.97
C ALA A 72 6.22 -12.78 -14.54
N VAL A 73 5.79 -12.00 -13.55
CA VAL A 73 4.38 -11.98 -13.11
C VAL A 73 3.44 -11.56 -14.24
N GLN A 74 3.83 -10.59 -15.07
CA GLN A 74 3.03 -10.17 -16.21
C GLN A 74 2.95 -11.25 -17.30
N ALA A 75 4.06 -11.93 -17.59
CA ALA A 75 4.10 -12.99 -18.60
C ALA A 75 3.32 -14.23 -18.16
N ASP A 76 3.48 -14.65 -16.90
CA ASP A 76 2.92 -15.91 -16.39
C ASP A 76 1.53 -15.73 -15.78
N GLY A 77 1.00 -14.50 -15.73
CA GLY A 77 -0.24 -14.18 -15.04
C GLY A 77 -1.45 -15.00 -15.50
N CYS A 78 -1.59 -15.25 -16.80
CA CYS A 78 -2.67 -16.08 -17.34
C CYS A 78 -2.54 -17.55 -16.91
N ILE A 79 -1.31 -18.09 -16.89
CA ILE A 79 -1.02 -19.46 -16.48
C ILE A 79 -1.34 -19.63 -14.99
N VAL A 80 -0.93 -18.67 -14.16
CA VAL A 80 -1.23 -18.66 -12.72
C VAL A 80 -2.74 -18.64 -12.48
N ALA A 81 -3.48 -17.78 -13.19
CA ALA A 81 -4.93 -17.69 -13.05
C ALA A 81 -5.65 -18.99 -13.45
N VAL A 82 -5.23 -19.64 -14.54
CA VAL A 82 -5.78 -20.93 -14.96
C VAL A 82 -5.52 -22.01 -13.91
N ASN A 83 -4.28 -22.11 -13.43
CA ASN A 83 -3.92 -23.11 -12.41
C ASN A 83 -4.67 -22.86 -11.09
N GLN A 84 -4.85 -21.59 -10.69
CA GLN A 84 -5.63 -21.25 -9.51
C GLN A 84 -7.09 -21.72 -9.63
N MET A 85 -7.73 -21.46 -10.78
CA MET A 85 -9.10 -21.90 -11.01
C MET A 85 -9.23 -23.43 -11.00
N GLU A 86 -8.23 -24.13 -11.58
CA GLU A 86 -8.19 -25.60 -11.52
C GLU A 86 -8.06 -26.11 -10.08
N GLU A 87 -7.23 -25.47 -9.25
CA GLU A 87 -7.07 -25.82 -7.83
C GLU A 87 -8.33 -25.53 -7.00
N GLU A 88 -9.01 -24.40 -7.25
CA GLU A 88 -10.29 -24.08 -6.62
C GLU A 88 -11.35 -25.13 -6.95
N ASN A 89 -11.43 -25.54 -8.22
CA ASN A 89 -12.33 -26.62 -8.64
C ASN A 89 -11.98 -27.94 -7.95
N ALA A 90 -10.70 -28.30 -7.90
CA ALA A 90 -10.25 -29.51 -7.21
C ALA A 90 -10.57 -29.48 -5.70
N CYS A 91 -10.53 -28.31 -5.07
CA CYS A 91 -10.93 -28.14 -3.67
C CYS A 91 -12.44 -28.32 -3.49
N LYS A 92 -13.27 -27.71 -4.35
CA LYS A 92 -14.73 -27.87 -4.33
C LYS A 92 -15.13 -29.34 -4.54
N ASP A 93 -14.51 -30.00 -5.51
CA ASP A 93 -14.74 -31.43 -5.78
C ASP A 93 -14.40 -32.30 -4.57
N ARG A 94 -13.29 -32.00 -3.89
CA ARG A 94 -12.87 -32.68 -2.67
C ARG A 94 -13.86 -32.47 -1.52
N ASP A 95 -14.39 -31.26 -1.36
CA ASP A 95 -15.35 -30.94 -0.31
C ASP A 95 -16.69 -31.65 -0.55
N ILE A 96 -17.18 -31.65 -1.79
CA ILE A 96 -18.36 -32.42 -2.21
C ILE A 96 -18.15 -33.91 -1.92
N ALA A 97 -16.99 -34.47 -2.32
CA ALA A 97 -16.69 -35.88 -2.09
C ALA A 97 -16.68 -36.25 -0.60
N ARG A 98 -16.13 -35.38 0.27
CA ARG A 98 -16.14 -35.57 1.73
C ARG A 98 -17.54 -35.55 2.31
N GLN A 99 -18.38 -34.60 1.90
CA GLN A 99 -19.77 -34.50 2.35
C GLN A 99 -20.57 -35.75 1.97
N TRP A 100 -20.32 -36.32 0.79
CA TRP A 100 -21.00 -37.53 0.33
C TRP A 100 -20.64 -38.78 1.14
N THR A 101 -19.45 -38.81 1.76
CA THR A 101 -19.05 -39.92 2.64
C THR A 101 -19.61 -39.83 4.06
N GLU A 102 -20.00 -38.65 4.55
CA GLU A 102 -20.42 -38.45 5.94
C GLU A 102 -21.94 -38.47 6.17
N ASN A 103 -22.79 -38.20 5.17
CA ASN A 103 -24.24 -38.45 5.25
C ASN A 103 -24.89 -38.44 3.87
N GLY A 104 -25.67 -39.48 3.53
CA GLY A 104 -26.38 -39.60 2.24
C GLY A 104 -27.57 -38.66 2.03
N CYS A 105 -27.49 -37.39 2.43
CA CYS A 105 -28.50 -36.36 2.13
C CYS A 105 -27.83 -34.98 1.97
N LEU A 106 -28.09 -34.34 0.84
CA LEU A 106 -27.49 -33.07 0.43
C LEU A 106 -28.10 -31.90 1.23
N GLU A 107 -27.39 -31.37 2.23
CA GLU A 107 -27.68 -30.03 2.74
C GLU A 107 -26.97 -29.02 1.85
N SER A 108 -27.74 -28.08 1.28
CA SER A 108 -27.18 -26.99 0.49
C SER A 108 -26.32 -26.12 1.40
N SER A 109 -25.00 -26.25 1.32
CA SER A 109 -24.11 -25.25 1.88
C SER A 109 -24.38 -23.97 1.13
N ALA A 110 -25.03 -23.02 1.81
CA ALA A 110 -25.21 -21.68 1.32
C ALA A 110 -23.86 -21.14 0.86
N ASP A 111 -23.78 -20.82 -0.43
CA ASP A 111 -22.67 -20.12 -1.06
C ASP A 111 -22.44 -18.81 -0.30
N LEU A 112 -21.49 -18.83 0.62
CA LEU A 112 -20.78 -17.62 1.03
C LEU A 112 -19.71 -17.34 -0.04
N GLU A 113 -20.17 -17.11 -1.28
CA GLU A 113 -19.31 -16.53 -2.29
C GLU A 113 -19.14 -15.03 -2.04
N SER A 114 -17.87 -14.62 -2.13
CA SER A 114 -17.30 -13.27 -2.18
C SER A 114 -17.12 -12.55 -0.84
N ASN A 115 -15.95 -11.98 -0.52
CA ASN A 115 -14.96 -11.44 -1.43
C ASN A 115 -13.55 -11.51 -0.77
N PRO A 116 -12.62 -12.38 -1.21
CA PRO A 116 -11.21 -12.11 -0.93
C PRO A 116 -10.91 -10.76 -1.60
N ALA A 117 -10.06 -9.95 -0.98
CA ALA A 117 -9.81 -8.56 -1.36
C ALA A 117 -9.17 -8.43 -2.77
N THR A 118 -9.97 -8.66 -3.82
CA THR A 118 -9.60 -8.42 -5.20
C THR A 118 -9.86 -6.93 -5.46
N LEU A 119 -8.77 -6.23 -5.77
CA LEU A 119 -8.84 -4.88 -6.29
C LEU A 119 -9.54 -4.93 -7.65
N ASP A 120 -10.44 -3.99 -7.91
CA ASP A 120 -11.12 -3.89 -9.20
C ASP A 120 -10.13 -3.51 -10.32
N ASP A 121 -10.43 -3.90 -11.56
CA ASP A 121 -9.56 -3.67 -12.72
C ASP A 121 -9.14 -2.19 -12.86
N GLU A 122 -10.02 -1.26 -12.47
CA GLU A 122 -9.71 0.17 -12.48
C GLU A 122 -8.63 0.55 -11.46
N THR A 123 -8.69 0.01 -10.24
CA THR A 123 -7.66 0.28 -9.23
C THR A 123 -6.36 -0.41 -9.56
N LEU A 124 -6.38 -1.62 -10.12
CA LEU A 124 -5.19 -2.30 -10.63
C LEU A 124 -4.51 -1.47 -11.73
N ALA A 125 -5.28 -0.94 -12.69
CA ALA A 125 -4.74 -0.08 -13.73
C ALA A 125 -4.10 1.20 -13.17
N LYS A 126 -4.71 1.83 -12.15
CA LYS A 126 -4.12 3.00 -11.48
C LYS A 126 -2.84 2.65 -10.74
N LEU A 127 -2.79 1.51 -10.06
CA LEU A 127 -1.59 1.04 -9.37
C LEU A 127 -0.44 0.77 -10.35
N GLN A 128 -0.73 0.14 -11.50
CA GLN A 128 0.25 -0.07 -12.56
C GLN A 128 0.84 1.25 -13.05
N ILE A 129 0.01 2.28 -13.27
CA ILE A 129 0.49 3.60 -13.70
C ILE A 129 1.33 4.28 -12.60
N LEU A 130 0.87 4.24 -11.35
CA LEU A 130 1.51 4.97 -10.25
C LEU A 130 2.85 4.35 -9.82
N TYR A 131 2.97 3.01 -9.88
CA TYR A 131 4.06 2.30 -9.22
C TYR A 131 4.91 1.42 -10.14
N VAL A 132 4.46 1.14 -11.38
CA VAL A 132 5.16 0.21 -12.28
C VAL A 132 5.65 0.90 -13.55
N SER A 133 4.72 1.38 -14.39
CA SER A 133 5.05 1.86 -15.74
C SER A 133 5.21 3.38 -15.84
N GLY A 134 4.83 4.15 -14.82
CA GLY A 134 4.74 5.61 -14.91
C GLY A 134 3.67 6.07 -15.90
N MET A 135 3.61 7.38 -16.17
CA MET A 135 2.64 8.00 -17.10
C MET A 135 2.76 7.53 -18.56
N GLU A 136 3.71 6.66 -18.93
CA GLU A 136 3.82 6.13 -20.29
C GLU A 136 2.86 4.96 -20.57
N GLY A 137 2.21 4.41 -19.54
CA GLY A 137 1.27 3.28 -19.63
C GLY A 137 -0.15 3.57 -20.17
N TYR A 138 -0.44 4.78 -20.66
CA TYR A 138 -1.81 5.18 -21.06
C TYR A 138 -2.35 4.50 -22.34
N HIS A 139 -1.59 3.64 -23.02
CA HIS A 139 -2.02 3.06 -24.30
C HIS A 139 -2.95 1.83 -24.18
N ASN A 140 -3.12 1.23 -23.00
CA ASN A 140 -3.95 0.01 -22.85
C ASN A 140 -5.33 0.20 -22.18
N ILE A 141 -5.66 1.40 -21.69
CA ILE A 141 -6.97 1.65 -21.03
C ILE A 141 -8.07 2.04 -22.05
N GLY A 142 -7.69 2.20 -23.32
CA GLY A 142 -8.53 2.77 -24.37
C GLY A 142 -9.45 1.82 -25.13
N VAL A 143 -9.52 0.50 -24.88
CA VAL A 143 -10.45 -0.40 -25.59
C VAL A 143 -10.80 -1.63 -24.74
N MET A 144 -11.71 -1.48 -23.77
CA MET A 144 -12.51 -2.61 -23.25
C MET A 144 -13.91 -2.51 -23.84
N GLY A 145 -13.97 -2.67 -25.16
CA GLY A 145 -15.20 -2.61 -25.95
C GLY A 145 -14.97 -3.20 -27.33
N GLY A 146 -15.04 -4.54 -27.42
CA GLY A 146 -14.97 -5.29 -28.67
C GLY A 146 -13.77 -6.22 -28.71
N GLY A 147 -14.03 -7.54 -28.63
CA GLY A 147 -13.00 -8.55 -28.77
C GLY A 147 -12.40 -8.54 -30.18
N ASP A 148 -11.12 -8.87 -30.26
CA ASP A 148 -10.62 -9.89 -31.19
C ASP A 148 -9.16 -10.24 -30.91
N SER A 149 -8.93 -11.55 -30.94
CA SER A 149 -7.72 -12.34 -31.14
C SER A 149 -6.34 -11.65 -31.19
N GLU A 150 -5.46 -12.14 -30.33
CA GLU A 150 -4.02 -11.93 -30.33
C GLU A 150 -3.40 -12.25 -31.70
N THR A 151 -2.76 -11.26 -32.31
CA THR A 151 -1.71 -11.49 -33.33
C THR A 151 -0.55 -10.54 -33.05
N GLU A 152 0.63 -11.13 -32.80
CA GLU A 152 1.90 -10.42 -32.67
C GLU A 152 2.25 -9.75 -34.00
N GLN A 153 1.97 -8.46 -34.12
CA GLN A 153 2.37 -7.67 -35.28
C GLN A 153 3.21 -6.47 -34.84
N ALA A 154 4.45 -6.40 -35.34
CA ALA A 154 5.38 -5.33 -35.05
C ALA A 154 4.77 -3.95 -35.36
N GLU A 155 4.85 -3.04 -34.39
CA GLU A 155 4.29 -1.69 -34.49
C GLU A 155 4.88 -0.93 -35.69
N SER A 156 4.02 -0.44 -36.59
CA SER A 156 4.43 0.39 -37.73
C SER A 156 4.95 1.76 -37.25
N SER A 157 5.92 2.36 -37.96
CA SER A 157 6.51 3.68 -37.64
C SER A 157 5.48 4.82 -37.56
N ALA A 158 4.30 4.65 -38.16
CA ALA A 158 3.17 5.56 -38.04
C ALA A 158 2.57 5.61 -36.62
N TRP A 159 2.61 4.51 -35.86
CA TRP A 159 2.19 4.47 -34.46
C TRP A 159 3.22 5.18 -33.56
N ALA A 160 4.50 5.01 -33.85
CA ALA A 160 5.57 5.73 -33.15
C ALA A 160 5.49 7.25 -33.32
N ALA A 161 5.13 7.74 -34.52
CA ALA A 161 4.95 9.17 -34.79
C ALA A 161 3.72 9.78 -34.10
N ARG A 162 2.75 8.96 -33.66
CA ARG A 162 1.60 9.42 -32.87
C ARG A 162 1.93 9.62 -31.39
N ARG A 163 3.04 9.05 -30.89
CA ARG A 163 3.47 9.18 -29.49
C ARG A 163 3.78 10.61 -29.07
N THR A 164 4.12 11.49 -30.01
CA THR A 164 4.54 12.87 -29.73
C THR A 164 3.39 13.87 -29.60
N GLY A 165 2.14 13.47 -29.81
CA GLY A 165 1.03 14.40 -30.04
C GLY A 165 -0.11 14.42 -29.01
N GLN A 166 -0.22 13.46 -28.09
CA GLN A 166 -1.42 13.41 -27.23
C GLN A 166 -1.22 12.67 -25.90
N SER A 167 -0.36 13.22 -25.03
CA SER A 167 -0.46 12.95 -23.59
C SER A 167 -1.58 13.82 -23.01
N LEU A 168 -2.82 13.35 -23.16
CA LEU A 168 -3.95 13.84 -22.37
C LEU A 168 -4.34 12.71 -21.45
N SER A 169 -3.71 12.62 -20.28
CA SER A 169 -4.28 11.86 -19.17
C SER A 169 -5.76 12.30 -19.04
N PRO A 170 -6.73 11.37 -19.08
CA PRO A 170 -8.13 11.76 -19.09
C PRO A 170 -8.42 12.52 -17.79
N MET A 171 -8.65 13.82 -17.91
CA MET A 171 -9.00 14.67 -16.78
C MET A 171 -10.41 14.29 -16.32
N ARG A 172 -10.52 13.98 -15.03
CA ARG A 172 -11.73 13.59 -14.34
C ARG A 172 -12.18 14.73 -13.44
N ARG A 173 -13.49 14.89 -13.25
CA ARG A 173 -14.05 16.00 -12.47
C ARG A 173 -14.54 15.48 -11.13
N CYS A 174 -14.03 16.06 -10.04
CA CYS A 174 -14.47 15.70 -8.70
C CYS A 174 -15.92 16.14 -8.45
N VAL A 175 -16.74 15.27 -7.86
CA VAL A 175 -18.13 15.57 -7.49
C VAL A 175 -18.25 16.60 -6.37
N ALA A 176 -17.26 16.67 -5.47
CA ALA A 176 -17.29 17.54 -4.30
C ALA A 176 -16.78 18.96 -4.61
N CYS A 177 -15.53 19.11 -5.04
CA CYS A 177 -14.94 20.43 -5.33
C CYS A 177 -15.14 20.92 -6.77
N ARG A 178 -15.60 20.05 -7.69
CA ARG A 178 -15.77 20.33 -9.14
C ARG A 178 -14.48 20.62 -9.90
N GLU A 179 -13.32 20.42 -9.27
CA GLU A 179 -12.01 20.57 -9.89
C GLU A 179 -11.69 19.39 -10.81
N GLN A 180 -10.88 19.66 -11.84
CA GLN A 180 -10.40 18.65 -12.79
C GLN A 180 -9.05 18.12 -12.32
N THR A 181 -8.93 16.81 -12.25
CA THR A 181 -7.72 16.11 -11.80
C THR A 181 -7.47 14.91 -12.69
N GLU A 182 -6.22 14.48 -12.80
CA GLU A 182 -5.85 13.30 -13.58
C GLU A 182 -6.58 12.04 -13.07
N PHE A 183 -6.92 11.14 -13.99
CA PHE A 183 -7.60 9.88 -13.68
C PHE A 183 -6.93 9.07 -12.56
N VAL A 184 -5.61 9.04 -12.50
CA VAL A 184 -4.84 8.33 -11.46
C VAL A 184 -5.00 8.93 -10.05
N ASN A 185 -5.47 10.17 -9.96
CA ASN A 185 -5.66 10.91 -8.72
C ASN A 185 -7.14 11.00 -8.29
N VAL A 186 -8.02 10.25 -8.95
CA VAL A 186 -9.45 10.20 -8.67
C VAL A 186 -9.86 8.82 -8.17
N ALA A 187 -10.55 8.79 -7.04
CA ALA A 187 -11.21 7.60 -6.53
C ALA A 187 -12.64 7.51 -7.05
N ARG A 188 -13.01 6.39 -7.67
CA ARG A 188 -14.40 6.10 -8.05
C ARG A 188 -15.05 5.29 -6.95
N VAL A 189 -16.12 5.82 -6.36
CA VAL A 189 -16.87 5.15 -5.29
C VAL A 189 -17.94 4.21 -5.88
N PRO A 190 -18.56 3.29 -5.10
CA PRO A 190 -19.50 2.29 -5.63
C PRO A 190 -20.69 2.87 -6.43
N CYS A 191 -21.13 4.09 -6.09
CA CYS A 191 -22.18 4.79 -6.82
C CYS A 191 -21.70 5.48 -8.12
N GLN A 192 -20.49 5.16 -8.59
CA GLN A 192 -19.81 5.70 -9.78
C GLN A 192 -19.41 7.19 -9.71
N HIS A 193 -19.64 7.86 -8.58
CA HIS A 193 -19.11 9.21 -8.39
C HIS A 193 -17.59 9.22 -8.21
N GLU A 194 -16.98 10.32 -8.62
CA GLU A 194 -15.54 10.50 -8.66
C GLU A 194 -15.10 11.57 -7.64
N TYR A 195 -14.15 11.23 -6.78
CA TYR A 195 -13.58 12.11 -5.76
C TYR A 195 -12.09 12.32 -6.00
N CYS A 196 -11.62 13.56 -5.97
CA CYS A 196 -10.18 13.81 -5.88
C CYS A 196 -9.67 13.42 -4.48
N ARG A 197 -8.36 13.15 -4.38
CA ARG A 197 -7.70 12.79 -3.11
C ARG A 197 -8.06 13.67 -1.91
N PRO A 198 -7.98 15.02 -1.98
CA PRO A 198 -8.24 15.85 -0.80
C PRO A 198 -9.71 15.76 -0.34
N CYS A 199 -10.67 15.80 -1.27
CA CYS A 199 -12.08 15.70 -0.90
C CYS A 199 -12.44 14.32 -0.34
N LEU A 200 -11.78 13.25 -0.80
CA LEU A 200 -11.94 11.94 -0.21
C LEU A 200 -11.34 11.91 1.20
N GLU A 201 -10.14 12.46 1.40
CA GLU A 201 -9.49 12.56 2.71
C GLU A 201 -10.36 13.30 3.72
N ASP A 202 -10.95 14.43 3.32
CA ASP A 202 -11.84 15.22 4.17
C ASP A 202 -13.13 14.49 4.52
N LEU A 203 -13.70 13.72 3.58
CA LEU A 203 -14.86 12.88 3.82
C LEU A 203 -14.58 11.81 4.88
N PHE A 204 -13.42 11.16 4.79
CA PHE A 204 -13.00 10.17 5.79
C PHE A 204 -12.74 10.83 7.14
N LYS A 205 -12.03 11.96 7.20
CA LYS A 205 -11.81 12.69 8.45
C LYS A 205 -13.11 13.10 9.14
N ALA A 206 -14.09 13.60 8.37
CA ALA A 206 -15.40 13.96 8.89
C ALA A 206 -16.14 12.76 9.50
N SER A 207 -16.01 11.57 8.90
CA SER A 207 -16.58 10.34 9.47
C SER A 207 -15.89 9.86 10.75
N LEU A 208 -14.65 10.27 11.00
CA LEU A 208 -13.94 9.94 12.25
C LEU A 208 -14.31 10.87 13.40
N THR A 209 -14.71 12.11 13.09
CA THR A 209 -15.11 13.10 14.10
C THR A 209 -16.60 13.00 14.44
N ASP A 210 -17.45 12.74 13.45
CA ASP A 210 -18.90 12.61 13.63
C ASP A 210 -19.35 11.16 13.37
N GLU A 211 -19.74 10.49 14.44
CA GLU A 211 -20.24 9.11 14.40
C GLU A 211 -21.48 8.96 13.50
N SER A 212 -22.31 9.99 13.36
CA SER A 212 -23.49 9.93 12.48
C SER A 212 -23.12 9.82 11.00
N LEU A 213 -21.91 10.27 10.64
CA LEU A 213 -21.35 10.20 9.30
C LEU A 213 -20.54 8.92 9.08
N PHE A 214 -20.40 8.07 10.10
CA PHE A 214 -19.72 6.79 9.99
C PHE A 214 -20.69 5.65 9.60
N PRO A 215 -20.31 4.75 8.67
CA PRO A 215 -19.18 4.84 7.76
C PRO A 215 -19.39 5.94 6.69
N PRO A 216 -18.32 6.47 6.07
CA PRO A 216 -18.40 7.47 5.03
C PRO A 216 -19.25 6.95 3.86
N ARG A 217 -20.17 7.78 3.38
CA ARG A 217 -21.20 7.40 2.41
C ARG A 217 -21.24 8.39 1.25
N CYS A 218 -21.50 7.88 0.05
CA CYS A 218 -21.90 8.67 -1.11
C CYS A 218 -23.20 8.10 -1.68
N CYS A 219 -24.20 8.95 -1.96
CA CYS A 219 -25.52 8.50 -2.43
C CYS A 219 -26.16 7.42 -1.52
N ARG A 220 -25.92 7.50 -0.20
CA ARG A 220 -26.33 6.51 0.81
C ARG A 220 -25.65 5.13 0.70
N GLN A 221 -24.71 4.95 -0.21
CA GLN A 221 -23.89 3.75 -0.31
C GLN A 221 -22.59 3.94 0.50
N PRO A 222 -22.20 2.96 1.34
CA PRO A 222 -20.95 3.04 2.09
C PRO A 222 -19.74 2.99 1.13
N ILE A 223 -18.76 3.83 1.40
CA ILE A 223 -17.49 3.81 0.67
C ILE A 223 -16.57 2.81 1.37
N ASN A 224 -16.25 1.72 0.69
CA ASN A 224 -15.35 0.70 1.24
C ASN A 224 -13.91 1.24 1.33
N MET A 225 -13.25 0.99 2.45
CA MET A 225 -11.86 1.39 2.70
C MET A 225 -10.89 0.83 1.65
N ASN A 226 -11.16 -0.35 1.08
CA ASN A 226 -10.28 -0.97 0.07
C ASN A 226 -10.07 -0.07 -1.16
N ILE A 227 -11.14 0.60 -1.62
CA ILE A 227 -11.08 1.53 -2.76
C ILE A 227 -10.32 2.80 -2.35
N ALA A 228 -10.51 3.26 -1.11
CA ALA A 228 -9.92 4.51 -0.62
C ALA A 228 -8.44 4.36 -0.25
N ARG A 229 -7.97 3.16 0.12
CA ARG A 229 -6.60 2.88 0.59
C ARG A 229 -5.50 3.41 -0.32
N ILE A 230 -5.70 3.34 -1.63
CA ILE A 230 -4.71 3.78 -2.64
C ILE A 230 -4.60 5.32 -2.70
N PHE A 231 -5.62 6.03 -2.22
CA PHE A 231 -5.76 7.48 -2.34
C PHE A 231 -5.61 8.21 -1.00
N LEU A 232 -5.64 7.48 0.12
CA LEU A 232 -5.51 8.01 1.48
C LEU A 232 -4.12 7.77 2.06
N LYS A 233 -3.75 8.59 3.05
CA LYS A 233 -2.50 8.44 3.80
C LYS A 233 -2.60 7.28 4.79
N SER A 234 -1.47 6.60 5.04
CA SER A 234 -1.39 5.48 5.98
C SER A 234 -1.94 5.82 7.36
N ASP A 235 -1.59 6.98 7.91
CA ASP A 235 -2.03 7.42 9.24
C ASP A 235 -3.55 7.53 9.35
N LEU A 236 -4.22 7.99 8.29
CA LEU A 236 -5.68 8.13 8.26
C LEU A 236 -6.37 6.78 8.14
N ILE A 237 -5.78 5.85 7.39
CA ILE A 237 -6.26 4.47 7.26
C ILE A 237 -6.21 3.77 8.63
N GLU A 238 -5.09 3.89 9.34
CA GLU A 238 -4.93 3.30 10.67
C GLU A 238 -5.93 3.88 11.68
N GLN A 239 -6.12 5.19 11.68
CA GLN A 239 -7.12 5.85 12.52
C GLN A 239 -8.54 5.36 12.21
N TYR A 240 -8.87 5.20 10.93
CA TYR A 240 -10.15 4.67 10.52
C TYR A 240 -10.35 3.21 10.96
N GLU A 241 -9.35 2.35 10.80
CA GLU A 241 -9.44 0.95 11.22
C GLU A 241 -9.65 0.85 12.74
N LYS A 242 -8.95 1.67 13.54
CA LYS A 242 -9.15 1.77 14.99
C LYS A 242 -10.56 2.26 15.34
N LYS A 243 -11.02 3.34 14.70
CA LYS A 243 -12.35 3.92 14.92
C LYS A 243 -13.48 3.01 14.45
N LYS A 244 -13.25 2.22 13.40
CA LYS A 244 -14.20 1.22 12.91
C LYS A 244 -14.48 0.19 14.00
N ILE A 245 -13.43 -0.36 14.62
CA ILE A 245 -13.58 -1.33 15.71
C ILE A 245 -14.31 -0.69 16.89
N GLU A 246 -13.91 0.53 17.27
CA GLU A 246 -14.61 1.29 18.31
C GLU A 246 -16.10 1.43 17.99
N PHE A 247 -16.45 1.90 16.79
CA PHE A 247 -17.82 2.20 16.42
C PHE A 247 -18.69 0.96 16.20
N GLU A 248 -18.12 -0.14 15.72
CA GLU A 248 -18.81 -1.42 15.58
C GLU A 248 -18.98 -2.15 16.91
N THR A 249 -18.20 -1.80 17.94
CA THR A 249 -18.30 -2.43 19.27
C THR A 249 -19.54 -1.95 20.02
N PRO A 250 -20.48 -2.84 20.40
CA PRO A 250 -21.58 -2.48 21.28
C PRO A 250 -21.08 -2.27 22.72
N ASN A 251 -21.70 -1.36 23.48
CA ASN A 251 -21.32 -1.04 24.87
C ASN A 251 -19.82 -0.67 25.01
N ARG A 252 -19.38 0.29 24.20
CA ARG A 252 -17.98 0.75 24.15
C ARG A 252 -17.50 1.16 25.54
N THR A 253 -16.33 0.65 25.92
CA THR A 253 -15.68 1.00 27.18
C THR A 253 -14.53 1.94 26.88
N TYR A 254 -14.45 3.04 27.63
CA TYR A 254 -13.40 4.05 27.51
C TYR A 254 -12.60 4.14 28.79
N CYS A 255 -11.35 4.55 28.68
CA CYS A 255 -10.54 4.88 29.84
C CYS A 255 -11.18 6.05 30.60
N TYR A 256 -11.38 5.86 31.90
CA TYR A 256 -11.98 6.87 32.77
C TYR A 256 -11.09 8.13 32.95
N TYR A 257 -9.77 8.00 32.77
CA TYR A 257 -8.87 9.13 32.96
C TYR A 257 -9.13 10.19 31.87
N SER A 258 -9.40 11.43 32.29
CA SER A 258 -9.86 12.52 31.41
C SER A 258 -8.87 12.91 30.32
N GLU A 259 -7.57 12.73 30.57
CA GLU A 259 -6.52 12.97 29.56
C GLU A 259 -6.29 11.76 28.65
N CYS A 260 -6.78 10.58 29.03
CA CYS A 260 -6.63 9.35 28.25
C CYS A 260 -7.80 9.18 27.27
N GLY A 261 -9.03 9.04 27.79
CA GLY A 261 -10.24 8.84 26.99
C GLY A 261 -10.19 7.70 25.96
N ALA A 262 -9.19 6.81 26.03
CA ALA A 262 -8.92 5.83 24.99
C ALA A 262 -9.96 4.71 24.98
N PHE A 263 -10.37 4.27 23.79
CA PHE A 263 -11.24 3.11 23.61
C PHE A 263 -10.52 1.81 24.03
N ILE A 264 -11.24 0.94 24.75
CA ILE A 264 -10.75 -0.36 25.20
C ILE A 264 -11.52 -1.47 24.49
N ASN A 265 -10.78 -2.30 23.73
CA ASN A 265 -11.35 -3.43 23.00
C ASN A 265 -11.93 -4.47 23.98
N THR A 266 -13.10 -5.03 23.65
CA THR A 266 -13.81 -6.02 24.48
C THR A 266 -13.01 -7.30 24.70
N SER A 267 -12.12 -7.67 23.78
CA SER A 267 -11.20 -8.80 23.96
C SER A 267 -10.25 -8.63 25.15
N HIS A 268 -10.08 -7.40 25.65
CA HIS A 268 -9.22 -7.06 26.78
C HIS A 268 -10.01 -6.87 28.09
N ILE A 269 -11.31 -7.24 28.12
CA ILE A 269 -12.20 -7.05 29.27
C ILE A 269 -12.58 -8.41 29.86
N ASN A 270 -11.72 -8.96 30.74
CA ASN A 270 -11.99 -10.22 31.45
C ASN A 270 -12.42 -10.03 32.93
N ALA A 271 -12.29 -8.80 33.46
CA ALA A 271 -12.78 -8.31 34.78
C ALA A 271 -12.15 -6.93 35.10
N VAL A 272 -11.00 -6.64 34.48
CA VAL A 272 -10.22 -5.41 34.57
C VAL A 272 -9.80 -5.04 33.15
N ALA A 273 -10.08 -3.82 32.72
CA ALA A 273 -9.75 -3.33 31.39
C ALA A 273 -8.37 -2.64 31.41
N VAL A 274 -7.41 -3.13 30.63
CA VAL A 274 -6.05 -2.58 30.57
C VAL A 274 -5.88 -1.76 29.29
N VAL A 275 -5.41 -0.52 29.43
CA VAL A 275 -5.00 0.33 28.28
C VAL A 275 -3.53 0.05 27.98
N PRO A 276 -3.18 -0.50 26.81
CA PRO A 276 -1.79 -0.61 26.40
C PRO A 276 -1.22 0.78 26.04
N ASN A 277 0.01 1.07 26.47
CA ASN A 277 0.82 2.24 26.07
C ASN A 277 0.36 3.63 26.56
N PHE A 278 -0.19 3.76 27.77
CA PHE A 278 -0.39 5.08 28.38
C PHE A 278 0.90 5.58 29.06
N VAL A 279 1.48 6.67 28.56
CA VAL A 279 2.65 7.35 29.17
C VAL A 279 2.19 8.64 29.84
N THR A 280 2.19 8.68 31.17
CA THR A 280 1.98 9.91 31.94
C THR A 280 3.33 10.55 32.26
N THR A 281 3.55 11.80 31.84
CA THR A 281 4.68 12.61 32.30
C THR A 281 4.32 13.25 33.64
N ALA A 282 5.14 13.04 34.67
CA ALA A 282 4.95 13.65 36.00
C ALA A 282 6.11 14.62 36.30
N GLU A 283 5.82 15.89 36.57
CA GLU A 283 6.81 16.87 37.05
C GLU A 283 6.86 16.97 38.58
N ARG A 284 8.11 16.91 39.05
CA ARG A 284 8.78 17.55 40.20
C ARG A 284 8.03 17.93 41.49
N SER A 285 7.03 17.18 41.95
CA SER A 285 6.74 17.15 43.40
C SER A 285 6.12 15.84 43.88
N GLY A 286 6.88 14.75 43.73
CA GLY A 286 6.96 13.70 44.75
C GLY A 286 5.95 12.55 44.72
N ARG A 287 6.42 11.44 44.11
CA ARG A 287 5.98 10.01 44.16
C ARG A 287 5.03 9.61 43.01
N ILE A 288 5.37 8.64 42.15
CA ILE A 288 5.94 7.30 42.41
C ILE A 288 7.20 7.02 41.57
N ALA A 289 8.10 6.21 42.13
CA ALA A 289 9.30 5.68 41.49
C ALA A 289 9.00 4.43 40.64
N GLY A 290 9.66 4.29 39.48
CA GLY A 290 9.73 3.02 38.76
C GLY A 290 9.98 3.19 37.27
N VAL A 291 11.20 2.93 36.83
CA VAL A 291 11.56 2.74 35.42
C VAL A 291 11.44 1.25 35.07
N ASN A 292 10.90 1.00 33.87
CA ASN A 292 11.00 -0.16 32.98
C ASN A 292 10.01 -1.35 33.04
N ASN A 293 9.68 -1.74 31.80
CA ASN A 293 9.37 -3.06 31.25
C ASN A 293 8.17 -3.82 31.78
N GLY A 294 7.04 -3.63 31.08
CA GLY A 294 5.97 -4.61 31.00
C GLY A 294 5.14 -4.74 32.28
N MET A 295 3.82 -4.73 32.10
CA MET A 295 2.84 -4.96 33.18
C MET A 295 2.80 -3.86 34.24
N ASN A 296 2.02 -2.81 33.97
CA ASN A 296 1.19 -2.26 35.04
C ASN A 296 -0.22 -1.97 34.51
N ALA A 297 -1.16 -2.71 35.09
CA ALA A 297 -2.59 -2.67 34.80
C ALA A 297 -3.23 -1.49 35.52
N VAL A 298 -4.00 -0.68 34.79
CA VAL A 298 -4.96 0.23 35.40
C VAL A 298 -6.19 -0.58 35.77
N PHE A 299 -6.49 -0.70 37.07
CA PHE A 299 -7.64 -1.45 37.56
C PHE A 299 -8.92 -0.61 37.44
N LEU A 300 -9.75 -0.89 36.43
CA LEU A 300 -11.12 -0.36 36.36
C LEU A 300 -12.12 -1.48 36.67
N ARG A 301 -12.90 -1.30 37.74
CA ARG A 301 -14.03 -2.14 38.10
C ARG A 301 -15.27 -1.56 37.41
N VAL A 302 -15.76 -2.22 36.36
CA VAL A 302 -16.99 -1.78 35.66
C VAL A 302 -18.20 -2.28 36.47
N PRO A 303 -19.13 -1.41 36.91
CA PRO A 303 -20.39 -1.85 37.49
C PRO A 303 -21.29 -2.41 36.39
N ILE A 304 -21.75 -3.65 36.59
CA ILE A 304 -22.76 -4.29 35.76
C ILE A 304 -24.11 -3.74 36.23
N ASN A 305 -24.81 -3.00 35.38
CA ASN A 305 -26.25 -2.71 35.50
C ASN A 305 -26.92 -3.05 34.18
#